data_AF-A0A6V7J4K5-F1
#
_entry.id   AF-A0A6V7J4K5-F1
#
_cell.length_a   1.000
_cell.length_b   1.000
_cell.length_c   1.000
_cell.angle_alpha   90.00
_cell.angle_beta   90.00
_cell.angle_gamma   90.00
#
_symmetry.space_group_name_H-M   'P 1'
#
loop_
_entity.id
_entity.type
_entity.pdbx_description
1 polymer ?
#
loop_
_entity_poly.entity_id
_entity_poly.type
_entity_poly.pdbx_seq_one_letter_code
_entity_poly.pdbx_strand_id
1 'polypeptide(L)'
;QAATVQLFADYDKSAGNYIVDVDGNTLLDVYMQISSMPLGYNHPAMLEALSNPHNQRSIINRPALGVFPGADWPKKLKDILLRPGVTPPGLTHITTMMCGSCSNENAFKNMFMWYANKRRHGQPFSQEEMESCMINQSPGSPRYSILSFT
;
A
#
# COMPACT_ATOMS: atom_id res chain seq x y z
N GLN A 1 -4.15 -7.12 -28.71
CA GLN A 1 -3.42 -6.01 -28.05
C GLN A 1 -2.72 -6.58 -26.83
N ALA A 2 -1.38 -6.63 -26.83
CA ALA A 2 -0.55 -7.08 -25.71
C ALA A 2 0.90 -6.56 -25.87
N ALA A 3 1.07 -5.33 -26.36
CA ALA A 3 2.38 -4.82 -26.81
C ALA A 3 3.44 -4.75 -25.69
N THR A 4 3.02 -4.78 -24.42
CA THR A 4 3.92 -4.74 -23.25
C THR A 4 4.15 -6.12 -22.62
N VAL A 5 3.40 -7.15 -23.02
CA VAL A 5 3.58 -8.51 -22.50
C VAL A 5 4.88 -9.08 -23.05
N GLN A 6 5.79 -9.47 -22.17
CA GLN A 6 7.11 -9.99 -22.55
C GLN A 6 7.08 -11.50 -22.78
N LEU A 7 6.43 -12.25 -21.89
CA LEU A 7 6.27 -13.70 -21.95
C LEU A 7 5.05 -14.14 -21.11
N PHE A 8 4.66 -15.40 -21.26
CA PHE A 8 3.68 -16.06 -20.37
C PHE A 8 4.44 -16.96 -19.40
N ALA A 9 4.28 -16.73 -18.09
CA ALA A 9 4.99 -17.45 -17.06
C ALA A 9 4.25 -18.72 -16.61
N ASP A 10 4.99 -19.81 -16.40
CA ASP A 10 4.58 -20.99 -15.63
C ASP A 10 5.03 -20.79 -14.17
N TYR A 11 4.14 -20.18 -13.37
CA TYR A 11 4.42 -19.89 -11.97
C TYR A 11 4.51 -21.15 -11.11
N ASP A 12 3.88 -22.26 -11.50
CA ASP A 12 3.92 -23.51 -10.74
C ASP A 12 5.33 -24.12 -10.76
N LYS A 13 6.07 -23.92 -11.87
CA LYS A 13 7.47 -24.37 -12.00
C LYS A 13 8.51 -23.34 -11.55
N SER A 14 8.12 -22.08 -11.35
CA SER A 14 9.04 -21.02 -10.94
C SER A 14 9.50 -21.21 -9.49
N ALA A 15 10.76 -20.90 -9.16
CA ALA A 15 11.29 -21.08 -7.80
C ALA A 15 12.44 -20.13 -7.48
N GLY A 16 12.39 -19.50 -6.30
CA GLY A 16 13.43 -18.59 -5.84
C GLY A 16 13.60 -17.41 -6.81
N ASN A 17 14.80 -17.25 -7.36
CA ASN A 17 15.13 -16.19 -8.32
C ASN A 17 14.89 -16.61 -9.78
N TYR A 18 14.27 -17.76 -10.04
CA TYR A 18 14.08 -18.28 -11.40
C TYR A 18 12.60 -18.27 -11.77
N ILE A 19 12.30 -17.60 -12.89
CA ILE A 19 10.98 -17.64 -13.53
C ILE A 19 11.03 -18.66 -14.68
N VAL A 20 10.00 -19.50 -14.76
CA VAL A 20 9.81 -20.44 -15.85
C VAL A 20 8.70 -19.91 -16.75
N ASP A 21 8.89 -19.95 -18.07
CA ASP A 21 7.84 -19.62 -19.03
C ASP A 21 7.06 -20.86 -19.49
N VAL A 22 5.94 -20.65 -20.19
CA VAL A 22 5.09 -21.75 -20.68
C VAL A 22 5.73 -22.61 -21.77
N ASP A 23 6.80 -22.11 -22.39
CA ASP A 23 7.59 -22.84 -23.39
C ASP A 23 8.70 -23.69 -22.73
N GLY A 24 8.85 -23.60 -21.40
CA GLY A 24 9.77 -24.40 -20.59
C GLY A 24 11.15 -23.76 -20.36
N ASN A 25 11.36 -22.50 -20.77
CA ASN A 25 12.60 -21.80 -20.50
C ASN A 25 12.68 -21.41 -19.03
N THR A 26 13.84 -21.63 -18.40
CA THR A 26 14.12 -21.19 -17.03
C THR A 26 15.06 -20.01 -17.07
N LEU A 27 14.61 -18.86 -16.58
CA LEU A 27 15.33 -17.59 -16.66
C LEU A 27 15.67 -17.10 -15.25
N LEU A 28 16.92 -16.67 -15.04
CA LEU A 28 17.27 -15.91 -13.84
C LEU A 28 16.54 -14.57 -13.90
N ASP A 29 15.60 -14.35 -12.99
CA ASP A 29 14.80 -13.14 -12.92
C ASP A 29 15.51 -12.10 -12.05
N VAL A 30 16.12 -11.10 -12.71
CA VAL A 30 16.70 -9.92 -12.06
C VAL A 30 15.74 -8.72 -12.06
N TYR A 31 14.53 -8.88 -12.60
CA TYR A 31 13.49 -7.85 -12.66
C TYR A 31 12.45 -8.00 -11.54
N MET A 32 12.21 -9.23 -11.10
CA MET A 32 11.42 -9.61 -9.92
C MET A 32 10.05 -8.93 -9.88
N GLN A 33 9.34 -8.98 -11.01
CA GLN A 33 8.01 -8.38 -11.20
C GLN A 33 7.98 -6.88 -10.84
N ILE A 34 8.91 -6.10 -11.39
CA ILE A 34 9.07 -4.68 -11.05
C ILE A 34 9.44 -4.52 -9.56
N SER A 35 10.42 -5.31 -9.09
CA SER A 35 10.90 -5.29 -7.70
C SER A 35 9.81 -5.55 -6.64
N SER A 36 8.75 -6.30 -6.98
CA SER A 36 7.61 -6.56 -6.10
C SER A 36 7.60 -7.96 -5.47
N MET A 37 8.51 -8.85 -5.87
CA MET A 37 8.67 -10.20 -5.30
C MET A 37 9.74 -10.22 -4.19
N PRO A 38 9.38 -10.20 -2.89
CA PRO A 38 10.35 -10.02 -1.81
C PRO A 38 11.15 -11.27 -1.44
N LEU A 39 10.58 -12.47 -1.64
CA LEU A 39 11.16 -13.75 -1.21
C LEU A 39 11.38 -14.73 -2.38
N GLY A 40 11.20 -14.26 -3.62
CA GLY A 40 11.23 -15.12 -4.80
C GLY A 40 9.97 -15.95 -5.00
N TYR A 41 9.95 -16.70 -6.11
CA TYR A 41 8.82 -17.54 -6.52
C TYR A 41 8.69 -18.78 -5.63
N ASN A 42 7.44 -19.16 -5.32
CA ASN A 42 7.09 -20.37 -4.57
C ASN A 42 7.89 -20.60 -3.28
N HIS A 43 8.18 -19.53 -2.55
CA HIS A 43 8.93 -19.61 -1.31
C HIS A 43 8.21 -20.52 -0.28
N PRO A 44 8.86 -21.57 0.27
CA PRO A 44 8.20 -22.57 1.12
C PRO A 44 7.45 -21.98 2.32
N ALA A 45 8.03 -20.99 3.00
CA ALA A 45 7.37 -20.35 4.14
C ALA A 45 6.07 -19.59 3.76
N MET A 46 5.94 -19.11 2.52
CA MET A 46 4.71 -18.48 2.06
C MET A 46 3.62 -19.52 1.81
N LEU A 47 3.96 -20.66 1.21
CA LEU A 47 3.04 -21.78 1.00
C LEU A 47 2.56 -22.37 2.34
N GLU A 48 3.46 -22.49 3.31
CA GLU A 48 3.11 -22.90 4.68
C GLU A 48 2.15 -21.89 5.34
N ALA A 49 2.43 -20.60 5.22
CA ALA A 49 1.55 -19.56 5.74
C ALA A 49 0.15 -19.61 5.12
N LEU A 50 0.02 -19.92 3.82
CA LEU A 50 -1.28 -20.09 3.13
C LEU A 50 -2.00 -21.37 3.55
N SER A 51 -1.28 -22.40 3.97
CA SER A 51 -1.84 -23.67 4.44
C SER A 51 -2.43 -23.57 5.85
N ASN A 52 -2.11 -22.50 6.60
CA ASN A 52 -2.63 -22.26 7.94
C ASN A 52 -4.15 -21.96 7.91
N PRO A 53 -5.01 -22.72 8.63
CA PRO A 53 -6.47 -22.52 8.61
C PRO A 53 -6.95 -21.14 9.08
N HIS A 54 -6.19 -20.45 9.94
CA HIS A 54 -6.49 -19.06 10.33
C HIS A 54 -6.24 -18.07 9.19
N ASN A 55 -5.13 -18.24 8.49
CA ASN A 55 -4.76 -17.38 7.36
C ASN A 55 -5.73 -17.58 6.18
N GLN A 56 -6.19 -18.81 5.92
CA GLN A 56 -7.22 -19.08 4.92
C GLN A 56 -8.49 -18.27 5.17
N ARG A 57 -8.98 -18.24 6.42
CA ARG A 57 -10.15 -17.41 6.79
C ARG A 57 -9.88 -15.92 6.62
N SER A 58 -8.67 -15.47 6.92
CA SER A 58 -8.25 -14.07 6.74
C SER A 58 -8.22 -13.65 5.27
N ILE A 59 -7.85 -14.56 4.36
CA ILE A 59 -7.74 -14.29 2.92
C ILE A 59 -9.11 -14.21 2.25
N ILE A 60 -10.02 -15.13 2.58
CA ILE A 60 -11.35 -15.17 1.95
C ILE A 60 -12.28 -14.08 2.48
N ASN A 61 -12.06 -13.61 3.72
CA ASN A 61 -12.89 -12.57 4.33
C ASN A 61 -12.13 -11.25 4.33
N ARG A 62 -12.35 -10.44 3.30
CA ARG A 62 -11.70 -9.13 3.15
C ARG A 62 -12.52 -8.03 3.84
N PRO A 63 -12.12 -7.52 5.02
CA PRO A 63 -12.91 -6.55 5.76
C PRO A 63 -12.77 -5.12 5.23
N ALA A 64 -13.75 -4.29 5.52
CA ALA A 64 -13.58 -2.83 5.53
C ALA A 64 -12.75 -2.44 6.76
N LEU A 65 -11.41 -2.44 6.64
CA LEU A 65 -10.46 -2.29 7.75
C LEU A 65 -10.66 -1.03 8.61
N GLY A 66 -11.21 0.04 8.04
CA GLY A 66 -11.51 1.28 8.78
C GLY A 66 -12.73 1.18 9.69
N VAL A 67 -13.52 0.10 9.60
CA VAL A 67 -14.78 -0.06 10.35
C VAL A 67 -14.82 -1.39 11.10
N PHE A 68 -14.45 -2.50 10.44
CA PHE A 68 -14.54 -3.86 10.98
C PHE A 68 -13.20 -4.61 10.89
N PRO A 69 -12.13 -4.13 11.55
CA PRO A 69 -10.84 -4.81 11.52
C PRO A 69 -10.92 -6.18 12.20
N GLY A 70 -10.12 -7.14 11.72
CA GLY A 70 -9.97 -8.44 12.37
C GLY A 70 -9.35 -8.32 13.76
N ALA A 71 -9.65 -9.26 14.65
CA ALA A 71 -9.20 -9.21 16.04
C ALA A 71 -7.66 -9.18 16.19
N ASP A 72 -6.93 -9.79 15.26
CA ASP A 72 -5.46 -9.85 15.24
C ASP A 72 -4.81 -8.63 14.55
N TRP A 73 -5.60 -7.74 13.95
CA TRP A 73 -5.08 -6.61 13.15
C TRP A 73 -4.16 -5.66 13.93
N PRO A 74 -4.51 -5.18 15.14
CA PRO A 74 -3.63 -4.29 15.89
C PRO A 74 -2.29 -4.95 16.26
N LYS A 75 -2.30 -6.25 16.56
CA LYS A 75 -1.10 -7.03 16.85
C LYS A 75 -0.23 -7.16 15.59
N LYS A 76 -0.82 -7.51 14.44
CA LYS A 76 -0.12 -7.59 13.15
C LYS A 76 0.56 -6.28 12.77
N LEU A 77 -0.11 -5.14 12.96
CA LEU A 77 0.50 -3.84 12.71
C LEU A 77 1.72 -3.60 13.60
N LYS A 78 1.61 -3.87 14.91
CA LYS A 78 2.70 -3.72 15.88
C LYS A 78 3.91 -4.60 15.56
N ASP A 79 3.66 -5.87 15.27
CA ASP A 79 4.73 -6.86 15.12
C ASP A 79 5.43 -6.78 13.75
N ILE A 80 4.77 -6.22 12.74
CA ILE A 80 5.27 -6.22 11.36
C ILE A 80 5.67 -4.82 10.90
N LEU A 81 4.74 -3.86 10.88
CA LEU A 81 4.96 -2.55 10.25
C LEU A 81 5.46 -1.50 11.25
N LEU A 82 5.09 -1.64 12.52
CA LEU A 82 5.51 -0.76 13.62
C LEU A 82 6.69 -1.35 14.45
N ARG A 83 7.32 -2.43 13.94
CA ARG A 83 8.43 -3.08 14.65
C ARG A 83 9.72 -2.25 14.57
N PRO A 84 10.56 -2.25 15.62
CA PRO A 84 11.87 -1.61 15.59
C PRO A 84 12.71 -2.11 14.41
N GLY A 85 13.36 -1.20 13.68
CA GLY A 85 14.16 -1.49 12.48
C GLY A 85 13.39 -1.49 11.16
N VAL A 86 12.05 -1.51 11.19
CA VAL A 86 11.20 -1.23 10.00
C VAL A 86 10.60 0.16 10.10
N THR A 87 10.15 0.56 11.29
CA THR A 87 9.59 1.89 11.49
C THR A 87 10.68 2.96 11.45
N PRO A 88 10.53 4.01 10.61
CA PRO A 88 11.47 5.12 10.60
C PRO A 88 11.48 5.89 11.92
N PRO A 89 12.63 6.40 12.38
CA PRO A 89 12.72 7.18 13.61
C PRO A 89 11.76 8.38 13.60
N GLY A 90 11.00 8.56 14.69
CA GLY A 90 10.06 9.66 14.87
C GLY A 90 8.68 9.45 14.23
N LEU A 91 8.45 8.40 13.43
CA LEU A 91 7.14 8.10 12.83
C LEU A 91 6.41 7.02 13.61
N THR A 92 5.50 7.42 14.49
CA THR A 92 4.78 6.51 15.41
C THR A 92 3.39 6.08 14.95
N HIS A 93 2.90 6.66 13.84
CA HIS A 93 1.56 6.41 13.32
C HIS A 93 1.62 5.69 11.96
N ILE A 94 0.61 4.88 11.66
CA ILE A 94 0.51 4.15 10.41
C ILE A 94 -0.92 4.15 9.87
N THR A 95 -1.05 4.25 8.55
CA THR A 95 -2.29 4.00 7.84
C THR A 95 -1.97 3.13 6.63
N THR A 96 -2.63 1.97 6.54
CA THR A 96 -2.38 1.01 5.46
C THR A 96 -3.18 1.36 4.22
N MET A 97 -2.56 1.20 3.05
CA MET A 97 -3.13 1.45 1.73
C MET A 97 -2.82 0.25 0.82
N MET A 98 -3.56 0.11 -0.30
CA MET A 98 -3.45 -1.06 -1.16
C MET A 98 -2.21 -1.05 -2.07
N CYS A 99 -1.84 0.12 -2.60
CA CYS A 99 -0.75 0.27 -3.56
C CYS A 99 0.03 1.57 -3.33
N GLY A 100 1.13 1.74 -4.07
CA GLY A 100 1.98 2.94 -4.00
C GLY A 100 1.23 4.23 -4.33
N SER A 101 0.37 4.23 -5.36
CA SER A 101 -0.37 5.43 -5.78
C SER A 101 -1.32 5.94 -4.70
N CYS A 102 -2.20 5.08 -4.16
CA CYS A 102 -3.11 5.50 -3.08
C CYS A 102 -2.38 5.81 -1.77
N SER A 103 -1.20 5.23 -1.55
CA SER A 103 -0.32 5.60 -0.43
C SER A 103 0.13 7.05 -0.57
N ASN A 104 0.65 7.43 -1.74
CA ASN A 104 1.07 8.81 -2.01
C ASN A 104 -0.12 9.79 -2.00
N GLU A 105 -1.24 9.46 -2.64
CA GLU A 105 -2.42 10.33 -2.64
C GLU A 105 -2.96 10.64 -1.23
N ASN A 106 -3.00 9.63 -0.35
CA ASN A 106 -3.43 9.85 1.03
C ASN A 106 -2.35 10.57 1.86
N ALA A 107 -1.07 10.33 1.60
CA ALA A 107 0.00 11.12 2.20
C ALA A 107 -0.13 12.60 1.82
N PHE A 108 -0.43 12.90 0.55
CA PHE A 108 -0.66 14.24 0.04
C PHE A 108 -1.84 14.91 0.73
N LYS A 109 -2.98 14.21 0.83
CA LYS A 109 -4.16 14.69 1.59
C LYS A 109 -3.81 14.95 3.05
N ASN A 110 -3.09 14.05 3.71
CA ASN A 110 -2.66 14.24 5.11
C ASN A 110 -1.76 15.47 5.27
N MET A 111 -0.82 15.70 4.35
CA MET A 111 0.01 16.92 4.35
C MET A 111 -0.80 18.19 4.14
N PHE A 112 -1.76 18.19 3.21
CA PHE A 112 -2.65 19.32 2.99
C PHE A 112 -3.55 19.60 4.19
N MET A 113 -4.13 18.57 4.83
CA MET A 113 -4.92 18.72 6.05
C MET A 113 -4.08 19.24 7.21
N TRP A 114 -2.86 18.73 7.39
CA TRP A 114 -1.92 19.23 8.40
C TRP A 114 -1.58 20.71 8.17
N TYR A 115 -1.28 21.10 6.92
CA TYR A 115 -0.91 22.47 6.57
C TYR A 115 -2.10 23.43 6.72
N ALA A 116 -3.30 23.02 6.30
CA ALA A 116 -4.54 23.78 6.51
C ALA A 116 -4.83 23.97 8.00
N ASN A 117 -4.71 22.92 8.80
CA ASN A 117 -4.90 23.00 10.26
C ASN A 117 -3.88 23.96 10.91
N LYS A 118 -2.62 23.92 10.45
CA LYS A 118 -1.58 24.86 10.88
C LYS A 118 -1.93 26.31 10.54
N ARG A 119 -2.44 26.58 9.33
CA ARG A 119 -2.87 27.93 8.89
C ARG A 119 -4.09 28.45 9.65
N ARG A 120 -4.98 27.56 10.06
CA ARG A 120 -6.13 27.89 10.91
C ARG A 120 -5.79 27.99 12.40
N HIS A 121 -4.54 27.75 12.79
CA HIS A 121 -4.13 27.72 14.20
C HIS A 121 -4.99 26.78 15.06
N GLY A 122 -5.41 25.64 14.50
CA GLY A 122 -6.26 24.66 15.19
C GLY A 122 -7.73 25.06 15.37
N GLN A 123 -8.16 26.19 14.78
CA GLN A 123 -9.57 26.59 14.81
C GLN A 123 -10.46 25.64 13.99
N PRO A 124 -11.77 25.53 14.32
CA PRO A 124 -12.74 24.77 13.54
C PRO A 124 -12.87 25.23 12.09
N PHE A 125 -13.50 24.41 11.25
CA PHE A 125 -13.88 24.80 9.89
C PHE A 125 -14.84 25.98 9.90
N SER A 126 -14.61 26.97 9.03
CA SER A 126 -15.58 28.03 8.81
C SER A 126 -16.74 27.53 7.94
N GLN A 127 -17.89 28.19 8.02
CA GLN A 127 -19.03 27.87 7.16
C GLN A 127 -18.67 28.02 5.67
N GLU A 128 -17.92 29.06 5.32
CA GLU A 128 -17.45 29.30 3.95
C GLU A 128 -16.52 28.18 3.46
N GLU A 129 -15.61 27.68 4.30
CA GLU A 129 -14.77 26.52 3.97
C GLU A 129 -15.61 25.27 3.70
N MET A 130 -16.61 25.00 4.55
CA MET A 130 -17.50 23.85 4.37
C MET A 130 -18.35 23.94 3.11
N GLU A 131 -18.88 25.11 2.78
CA GLU A 131 -19.71 25.29 1.58
C GLU A 131 -18.88 25.27 0.29
N SER A 132 -17.77 26.02 0.27
CA SER A 132 -16.93 26.13 -0.93
C SER A 132 -16.19 24.85 -1.28
N CYS A 133 -15.83 24.00 -0.31
CA CYS A 133 -15.18 22.71 -0.60
C CYS A 133 -16.07 21.75 -1.40
N MET A 134 -17.41 21.83 -1.21
CA MET A 134 -18.38 20.96 -1.89
C MET A 134 -18.52 21.27 -3.39
N ILE A 135 -18.05 22.45 -3.81
CA ILE A 135 -18.10 22.91 -5.20
C ILE A 135 -16.70 23.18 -5.77
N ASN A 136 -15.65 22.60 -5.16
CA ASN A 136 -14.25 22.70 -5.57
C ASN A 136 -13.71 24.16 -5.62
N GLN A 137 -14.18 25.03 -4.73
CA GLN A 137 -13.76 26.43 -4.66
C GLN A 137 -12.97 26.74 -3.38
N SER A 138 -12.12 27.77 -3.45
CA SER A 138 -11.50 28.37 -2.27
C SER A 138 -12.57 29.06 -1.39
N PRO A 139 -12.36 29.16 -0.06
CA PRO A 139 -11.22 28.67 0.70
C PRO A 139 -11.23 27.15 1.00
N GLY A 140 -12.35 26.46 0.82
CA GLY A 140 -12.53 25.06 1.19
C GLY A 140 -11.73 24.05 0.36
N SER A 141 -11.42 24.37 -0.89
CA SER A 141 -10.49 23.64 -1.77
C SER A 141 -9.24 24.49 -2.03
N PRO A 142 -8.24 24.46 -1.13
CA PRO A 142 -7.09 25.34 -1.22
C PRO A 142 -6.17 24.99 -2.40
N ARG A 143 -5.53 26.01 -2.97
CA ARG A 143 -4.53 25.87 -4.05
C ARG A 143 -3.14 25.58 -3.50
N TYR A 144 -3.00 24.47 -2.79
CA TYR A 144 -1.69 23.98 -2.36
C TYR A 144 -0.99 23.23 -3.50
N SER A 145 0.32 23.10 -3.38
CA SER A 145 1.16 22.38 -4.33
C SER A 145 2.06 21.39 -3.61
N ILE A 146 2.52 20.39 -4.34
CA ILE A 146 3.55 19.45 -3.91
C ILE A 146 4.69 19.60 -4.89
N LEU A 147 5.88 19.87 -4.37
CA LEU A 147 7.08 19.95 -5.17
C LEU A 147 7.56 18.53 -5.50
N SER A 148 7.83 18.27 -6.77
CA SER A 148 8.35 17.00 -7.28
C SER A 148 9.58 17.22 -8.14
N PHE A 149 10.31 16.13 -8.42
CA PHE A 149 11.50 16.11 -9.27
C PHE A 149 11.26 15.22 -10.49
N THR A 150 11.98 15.48 -11.57
CA THR A 150 11.99 14.69 -12.81
C THR A 150 13.33 13.99 -12.96
#